data_AF-A0A0C2D0B9-F1
#
_entry.id   AF-A0A0C2D0B9-F1
#
_cell.length_a   1.000
_cell.length_b   1.000
_cell.length_c   1.000
_cell.angle_alpha   90.00
_cell.angle_beta   90.00
_cell.angle_gamma   90.00
#
_symmetry.space_group_name_H-M   'P 1'
#
loop_
_entity.id
_entity.type
_entity.pdbx_description
1 polymer ?
#
loop_
_entity_poly.entity_id
_entity_poly.type
_entity_poly.pdbx_seq_one_letter_code
_entity_poly.pdbx_strand_id
1 'polypeptide(L)'
;MIVRRASFIAALTLGSLSLASTAAAQDPASNRAQPEDHPLTVALELGVEGLPKDLQPEVLSITQAELEQLGATHGFTLATNDAPDLVMRATVSQPKGQTSVFLISSSVEFEGKTISEAKEDVCLRCTPSEVAAESLAILPDAVAHARKARAEAAPPPLPPDDEQPKEDPVGAVHVRSLGPAGYAGIASSALGLGAAIAGTVVLHRGLVVTSEPGAPIVDTIDYRPPGVAMLGAGLGLMVVGNVLLALDLSVLHKRRAATTAKVTGFGLTTQNGAGLTIRGQF
;
A
#
# COMPACT_ATOMS: atom_id res chain seq x y z
N MET A 1 -1.35 -32.81 25.61
CA MET A 1 -0.37 -31.71 25.76
C MET A 1 -1.12 -30.58 26.44
N ILE A 2 -0.77 -30.28 27.70
CA ILE A 2 -1.57 -29.44 28.61
C ILE A 2 -1.01 -28.01 28.57
N VAL A 3 -1.78 -27.05 28.05
CA VAL A 3 -1.41 -25.63 28.05
C VAL A 3 -2.24 -24.93 29.12
N ARG A 4 -1.57 -24.49 30.19
CA ARG A 4 -2.16 -23.73 31.30
C ARG A 4 -2.41 -22.29 30.84
N ARG A 5 -3.66 -21.82 30.95
CA ARG A 5 -4.02 -20.39 30.85
C ARG A 5 -3.71 -19.71 32.18
N ALA A 6 -2.91 -18.64 32.14
CA ALA A 6 -2.69 -17.76 33.27
C ALA A 6 -3.75 -16.66 33.26
N SER A 7 -4.50 -16.54 34.36
CA SER A 7 -5.42 -15.45 34.64
C SER A 7 -4.61 -14.23 35.10
N PHE A 8 -4.71 -13.11 34.37
CA PHE A 8 -4.28 -11.81 34.88
C PHE A 8 -5.49 -11.03 35.36
N ILE A 9 -5.51 -10.78 36.67
CA ILE A 9 -6.39 -9.85 37.38
C ILE A 9 -5.55 -8.59 37.65
N ALA A 10 -5.99 -7.43 37.18
CA ALA A 10 -5.53 -6.13 37.66
C ALA A 10 -6.64 -5.10 37.35
N ALA A 11 -7.47 -4.77 38.33
CA ALA A 11 -7.32 -3.68 39.30
C ALA A 11 -7.98 -2.37 38.79
N LEU A 12 -9.25 -2.21 39.18
CA LEU A 12 -9.99 -0.94 39.11
C LEU A 12 -9.27 0.12 39.96
N THR A 13 -8.97 1.26 39.37
CA THR A 13 -8.70 2.50 40.11
C THR A 13 -9.91 3.42 39.98
N LEU A 14 -10.61 3.61 41.10
CA LEU A 14 -11.58 4.67 41.29
C LEU A 14 -10.82 5.99 41.48
N GLY A 15 -11.02 6.94 40.57
CA GLY A 15 -10.37 8.25 40.60
C GLY A 15 -11.37 9.38 40.36
N SER A 16 -11.89 9.92 41.47
CA SER A 16 -12.07 11.35 41.76
C SER A 16 -12.78 12.25 40.73
N LEU A 17 -14.06 12.51 41.00
CA LEU A 17 -14.86 13.62 40.47
C LEU A 17 -14.24 14.98 40.86
N SER A 18 -13.87 15.78 39.85
CA SER A 18 -13.58 17.21 40.01
C SER A 18 -14.68 17.99 39.30
N LEU A 19 -15.55 18.64 40.07
CA LEU A 19 -16.51 19.63 39.59
C LEU A 19 -15.76 20.95 39.39
N ALA A 20 -15.48 21.31 38.14
CA ALA A 20 -14.95 22.63 37.77
C ALA A 20 -16.04 23.46 37.08
N SER A 21 -16.23 24.66 37.62
CA SER A 21 -17.17 25.70 37.19
C SER A 21 -17.07 26.04 35.70
N THR A 22 -18.26 26.22 35.11
CA THR A 22 -18.53 26.77 33.79
C THR A 22 -18.06 28.23 33.68
N ALA A 23 -16.91 28.45 33.05
CA ALA A 23 -16.57 29.74 32.45
C ALA A 23 -17.12 29.74 31.01
N ALA A 24 -18.09 30.60 30.75
CA ALA A 24 -18.64 30.84 29.42
C ALA A 24 -17.58 31.55 28.55
N ALA A 25 -16.71 30.75 27.93
CA ALA A 25 -15.88 31.18 26.81
C ALA A 25 -16.77 31.25 25.56
N GLN A 26 -16.71 32.37 24.84
CA GLN A 26 -17.31 32.49 23.52
C GLN A 26 -16.73 31.39 22.63
N ASP A 27 -17.61 30.51 22.12
CA ASP A 27 -17.24 29.46 21.18
C ASP A 27 -16.49 30.09 19.99
N PRO A 28 -15.18 29.81 19.81
CA PRO A 28 -14.52 30.15 18.56
C PRO A 28 -15.33 29.47 17.47
N ALA A 29 -15.78 30.27 16.50
CA ALA A 29 -16.59 29.86 15.36
C ALA A 29 -16.30 28.42 15.01
N SER A 30 -17.25 27.55 15.38
CA SER A 30 -17.17 26.11 15.17
C SER A 30 -16.90 25.91 13.69
N ASN A 31 -15.63 25.71 13.37
CA ASN A 31 -15.13 25.35 12.06
C ASN A 31 -15.66 23.93 11.87
N ARG A 32 -16.93 23.85 11.42
CA ARG A 32 -17.59 22.60 11.06
C ARG A 32 -16.68 22.00 10.02
N ALA A 33 -15.87 21.03 10.44
CA ALA A 33 -15.18 20.12 9.55
C ALA A 33 -16.19 19.77 8.47
N GLN A 34 -15.88 20.16 7.23
CA GLN A 34 -16.72 19.79 6.10
C GLN A 34 -16.90 18.27 6.22
N PRO A 35 -18.16 17.78 6.29
CA PRO A 35 -18.38 16.35 6.31
C PRO A 35 -17.62 15.78 5.11
N GLU A 36 -16.67 14.87 5.37
CA GLU A 36 -16.04 14.12 4.30
C GLU A 36 -17.14 13.27 3.67
N ASP A 37 -17.80 13.85 2.66
CA ASP A 37 -19.11 13.45 2.14
C ASP A 37 -19.06 12.19 1.27
N HIS A 38 -17.96 11.43 1.33
CA HIS A 38 -17.75 10.27 0.50
C HIS A 38 -17.65 9.04 1.40
N PRO A 39 -18.72 8.22 1.49
CA PRO A 39 -18.70 7.01 2.29
C PRO A 39 -17.55 6.11 1.81
N LEU A 40 -16.87 5.47 2.75
CA LEU A 40 -15.79 4.54 2.46
C LEU A 40 -16.35 3.41 1.59
N THR A 41 -15.69 3.11 0.48
CA THR A 41 -16.06 2.02 -0.41
C THR A 41 -15.29 0.75 -0.06
N VAL A 42 -16.01 -0.35 0.16
CA VAL A 42 -15.46 -1.65 0.58
C VAL A 42 -15.77 -2.70 -0.47
N ALA A 43 -14.75 -3.42 -0.94
CA ALA A 43 -14.91 -4.64 -1.72
C ALA A 43 -14.61 -5.87 -0.87
N LEU A 44 -15.45 -6.90 -0.95
CA LEU A 44 -15.23 -8.20 -0.33
C LEU A 44 -14.90 -9.24 -1.40
N GLU A 45 -13.72 -9.83 -1.29
CA GLU A 45 -13.32 -11.02 -2.05
C GLU A 45 -13.42 -12.25 -1.15
N LEU A 46 -14.50 -13.02 -1.28
CA LEU A 46 -14.74 -14.24 -0.50
C LEU A 46 -14.36 -15.50 -1.30
N GLY A 47 -13.28 -16.17 -0.89
CA GLY A 47 -12.85 -17.46 -1.44
C GLY A 47 -13.45 -18.64 -0.68
N VAL A 48 -14.31 -19.44 -1.34
CA VAL A 48 -14.99 -20.61 -0.73
C VAL A 48 -14.62 -21.95 -1.37
N GLU A 49 -13.52 -22.00 -2.13
CA GLU A 49 -13.12 -23.17 -2.93
C GLU A 49 -12.89 -24.44 -2.09
N GLY A 50 -12.52 -24.28 -0.81
CA GLY A 50 -12.29 -25.39 0.11
C GLY A 50 -13.53 -25.92 0.81
N LEU A 51 -14.72 -25.37 0.55
CA LEU A 51 -15.98 -25.80 1.17
C LEU A 51 -16.71 -26.87 0.34
N PRO A 52 -17.49 -27.76 0.98
CA PRO A 52 -18.46 -28.61 0.30
C PRO A 52 -19.42 -27.78 -0.58
N LYS A 53 -19.75 -28.29 -1.78
CA LYS A 53 -20.54 -27.55 -2.79
C LYS A 53 -21.95 -27.17 -2.30
N ASP A 54 -22.49 -27.93 -1.37
CA ASP A 54 -23.76 -27.70 -0.70
C ASP A 54 -23.70 -26.52 0.28
N LEU A 55 -22.56 -26.27 0.92
CA LEU A 55 -22.37 -25.17 1.88
C LEU A 55 -21.94 -23.85 1.23
N GLN A 56 -21.27 -23.89 0.08
CA GLN A 56 -20.81 -22.69 -0.62
C GLN A 56 -21.89 -21.62 -0.83
N PRO A 57 -23.08 -21.92 -1.41
CA PRO A 57 -24.09 -20.89 -1.65
C PRO A 57 -24.69 -20.33 -0.36
N GLU A 58 -24.83 -21.17 0.66
CA GLU A 58 -25.34 -20.77 1.97
C GLU A 58 -24.39 -19.76 2.63
N VAL A 59 -23.09 -20.09 2.73
CA VAL A 59 -22.08 -19.19 3.31
C VAL A 59 -22.01 -17.88 2.53
N LEU A 60 -21.96 -17.92 1.19
CA LEU A 60 -21.94 -16.71 0.36
C LEU A 60 -23.15 -15.80 0.63
N SER A 61 -24.35 -16.37 0.67
CA SER A 61 -25.58 -15.60 0.91
C SER A 61 -25.61 -14.95 2.29
N ILE A 62 -25.17 -15.68 3.33
CA ILE A 62 -25.17 -15.17 4.71
C ILE A 62 -24.10 -14.09 4.86
N THR A 63 -22.89 -14.32 4.35
CA THR A 63 -21.81 -13.32 4.36
C THR A 63 -22.24 -12.04 3.65
N GLN A 64 -22.92 -12.12 2.50
CA GLN A 64 -23.43 -10.95 1.80
C GLN A 64 -24.46 -10.16 2.65
N ALA A 65 -25.42 -10.85 3.26
CA ALA A 65 -26.44 -10.21 4.10
C ALA A 65 -25.82 -9.54 5.35
N GLU A 66 -24.86 -10.21 5.98
CA GLU A 66 -24.14 -9.69 7.15
C GLU A 66 -23.25 -8.50 6.78
N LEU A 67 -22.62 -8.55 5.61
CA LEU A 67 -21.82 -7.45 5.08
C LEU A 67 -22.68 -6.19 4.80
N GLU A 68 -23.88 -6.35 4.25
CA GLU A 68 -24.83 -5.24 4.06
C GLU A 68 -25.28 -4.64 5.40
N GLN A 69 -25.54 -5.48 6.40
CA GLN A 69 -25.86 -5.05 7.76
C GLN A 69 -24.71 -4.28 8.42
N LEU A 70 -23.47 -4.76 8.26
CA LEU A 70 -22.27 -4.07 8.73
C LEU A 70 -22.06 -2.75 8.00
N GLY A 71 -22.34 -2.69 6.69
CA GLY A 71 -22.29 -1.46 5.89
C GLY A 71 -23.22 -0.39 6.43
N ALA A 72 -24.47 -0.76 6.73
CA ALA A 72 -25.45 0.14 7.35
C ALA A 72 -25.04 0.59 8.76
N THR A 73 -24.42 -0.31 9.55
CA THR A 73 -24.03 -0.03 10.94
C THR A 73 -22.78 0.85 11.02
N HIS A 74 -21.78 0.62 10.17
CA HIS A 74 -20.50 1.30 10.22
C HIS A 74 -20.38 2.45 9.22
N GLY A 75 -21.32 2.61 8.29
CA GLY A 75 -21.37 3.74 7.34
C GLY A 75 -20.38 3.60 6.18
N PHE A 76 -20.27 2.40 5.61
CA PHE A 76 -19.52 2.15 4.39
C PHE A 76 -20.45 1.60 3.30
N THR A 77 -20.07 1.75 2.05
CA THR A 77 -20.81 1.24 0.89
C THR A 77 -20.05 0.11 0.24
N LEU A 78 -20.78 -0.84 -0.35
CA LEU A 78 -20.16 -1.94 -1.09
C LEU A 78 -19.81 -1.50 -2.50
N ALA A 79 -18.53 -1.61 -2.83
CA ALA A 79 -18.01 -1.34 -4.15
C ALA A 79 -18.36 -2.50 -5.09
N THR A 80 -19.06 -2.19 -6.18
CA THR A 80 -19.29 -3.12 -7.30
C THR A 80 -18.34 -2.91 -8.48
N ASN A 81 -17.52 -1.85 -8.45
CA ASN A 81 -16.66 -1.42 -9.57
C ASN A 81 -15.19 -1.22 -9.15
N ASP A 82 -14.34 -1.07 -10.16
CA ASP A 82 -12.88 -0.94 -10.05
C ASP A 82 -12.46 0.27 -9.20
N ALA A 83 -11.55 0.05 -8.24
CA ALA A 83 -11.02 0.98 -7.23
C ALA A 83 -11.86 1.21 -5.95
N PRO A 84 -12.14 0.17 -5.15
CA PRO A 84 -12.55 0.34 -3.75
C PRO A 84 -11.44 0.98 -2.91
N ASP A 85 -11.82 1.76 -1.89
CA ASP A 85 -10.87 2.30 -0.90
C ASP A 85 -10.24 1.18 -0.06
N LEU A 86 -11.07 0.18 0.30
CA LEU A 86 -10.72 -0.94 1.16
C LEU A 86 -11.10 -2.27 0.51
N VAL A 87 -10.14 -3.18 0.39
CA VAL A 87 -10.35 -4.55 -0.11
C VAL A 87 -10.18 -5.52 1.05
N MET A 88 -11.24 -6.23 1.38
CA MET A 88 -11.20 -7.32 2.34
C MET A 88 -11.14 -8.64 1.58
N ARG A 89 -10.13 -9.46 1.87
CA ARG A 89 -10.00 -10.81 1.35
C ARG A 89 -10.28 -11.78 2.48
N ALA A 90 -11.32 -12.60 2.33
CA ALA A 90 -11.64 -13.65 3.27
C ALA A 90 -11.62 -14.99 2.54
N THR A 91 -10.95 -15.98 3.09
CA THR A 91 -10.94 -17.34 2.57
C THR A 91 -11.44 -18.29 3.63
N VAL A 92 -12.39 -19.14 3.23
CA VAL A 92 -12.99 -20.16 4.09
C VAL A 92 -12.75 -21.51 3.44
N SER A 93 -12.12 -22.42 4.18
CA SER A 93 -11.85 -23.77 3.71
C SER A 93 -12.14 -24.81 4.78
N GLN A 94 -12.48 -26.02 4.34
CA GLN A 94 -12.69 -27.16 5.21
C GLN A 94 -11.62 -28.23 4.91
N PRO A 95 -10.79 -28.62 5.89
CA PRO A 95 -9.81 -29.67 5.69
C PRO A 95 -10.47 -31.00 5.26
N LYS A 96 -9.85 -31.71 4.31
CA LYS A 96 -10.38 -32.98 3.81
C LYS A 96 -10.58 -33.98 4.95
N GLY A 97 -11.79 -34.54 5.04
CA GLY A 97 -12.17 -35.52 6.06
C GLY A 97 -12.59 -34.94 7.41
N GLN A 98 -12.64 -33.60 7.56
CA GLN A 98 -13.06 -32.94 8.79
C GLN A 98 -14.31 -32.08 8.56
N THR A 99 -15.50 -32.69 8.65
CA THR A 99 -16.79 -32.02 8.37
C THR A 99 -17.20 -30.94 9.38
N SER A 100 -16.43 -30.74 10.45
CA SER A 100 -16.75 -29.81 11.53
C SER A 100 -15.60 -28.86 11.86
N VAL A 101 -14.60 -28.73 10.98
CA VAL A 101 -13.49 -27.81 11.18
C VAL A 101 -13.44 -26.86 9.99
N PHE A 102 -13.50 -25.56 10.27
CA PHE A 102 -13.35 -24.50 9.28
C PHE A 102 -12.06 -23.74 9.55
N LEU A 103 -11.29 -23.49 8.50
CA LEU A 103 -10.14 -22.59 8.50
C LEU A 103 -10.58 -21.29 7.84
N ILE A 104 -10.52 -20.20 8.58
CA ILE A 104 -10.93 -18.87 8.15
C ILE A 104 -9.67 -18.02 8.12
N SER A 105 -9.31 -17.48 6.97
CA SER A 105 -8.20 -16.53 6.85
C SER A 105 -8.74 -15.23 6.28
N SER A 106 -8.54 -14.14 7.02
CA SER A 106 -9.05 -12.81 6.65
C SER A 106 -7.93 -11.79 6.64
N SER A 107 -7.82 -11.01 5.57
CA SER A 107 -6.87 -9.90 5.43
C SER A 107 -7.55 -8.68 4.85
N VAL A 108 -6.99 -7.50 5.15
CA VAL A 108 -7.52 -6.23 4.65
C VAL A 108 -6.42 -5.37 4.07
N GLU A 109 -6.67 -4.85 2.87
CA GLU A 109 -5.82 -3.92 2.14
C GLU A 109 -6.53 -2.57 2.03
N PHE A 110 -5.80 -1.49 2.26
CA PHE A 110 -6.26 -0.11 2.09
C PHE A 110 -5.27 0.61 1.17
N GLU A 111 -5.76 1.18 0.08
CA GLU A 111 -4.92 1.84 -0.95
C GLU A 111 -3.73 0.97 -1.43
N GLY A 112 -3.96 -0.34 -1.59
CA GLY A 112 -2.95 -1.31 -2.02
C GLY A 112 -1.88 -1.64 -0.97
N LYS A 113 -2.05 -1.19 0.29
CA LYS A 113 -1.20 -1.57 1.42
C LYS A 113 -1.97 -2.45 2.40
N THR A 114 -1.37 -3.54 2.82
CA THR A 114 -1.94 -4.42 3.85
C THR A 114 -1.93 -3.69 5.20
N ILE A 115 -3.12 -3.37 5.73
CA ILE A 115 -3.28 -2.71 7.04
C ILE A 115 -3.53 -3.70 8.17
N SER A 116 -4.05 -4.89 7.84
CA SER A 116 -4.18 -6.01 8.76
C SER A 116 -3.59 -7.25 8.10
N GLU A 117 -2.60 -7.84 8.76
CA GLU A 117 -2.07 -9.15 8.37
C GLU A 117 -3.18 -10.20 8.38
N ALA A 118 -2.98 -11.25 7.59
CA ALA A 118 -3.93 -12.36 7.51
C ALA A 118 -4.11 -13.00 8.89
N LYS A 119 -5.31 -12.86 9.46
CA LYS A 119 -5.67 -13.54 10.70
C LYS A 119 -6.25 -14.89 10.34
N GLU A 120 -5.57 -15.95 10.77
CA GLU A 120 -6.03 -17.33 10.64
C GLU A 120 -6.76 -17.75 11.93
N ASP A 121 -8.04 -18.05 11.80
CA ASP A 121 -8.87 -18.58 12.87
C ASP A 121 -9.38 -19.98 12.51
N VAL A 122 -9.46 -20.84 13.54
CA VAL A 122 -9.95 -22.21 13.41
C VAL A 122 -11.27 -22.32 14.16
N CYS A 123 -12.34 -22.52 13.41
CA CYS A 123 -13.70 -22.61 13.95
C CYS A 123 -14.12 -24.08 14.06
N LEU A 124 -14.33 -24.57 15.28
CA LEU A 124 -14.75 -25.94 15.55
C LEU A 124 -16.27 -26.01 15.72
N ARG A 125 -16.93 -26.81 14.87
CA ARG A 125 -18.38 -27.05 14.85
C ARG A 125 -19.22 -25.79 14.61
N CYS A 126 -18.67 -24.85 13.86
CA CYS A 126 -19.36 -23.60 13.59
C CYS A 126 -20.47 -23.77 12.56
N THR A 127 -21.54 -23.02 12.72
CA THR A 127 -22.61 -22.93 11.72
C THR A 127 -22.17 -22.05 10.55
N PRO A 128 -22.84 -22.11 9.38
CA PRO A 128 -22.57 -21.20 8.27
C PRO A 128 -22.63 -19.72 8.66
N SER A 129 -23.54 -19.34 9.56
CA SER A 129 -23.64 -17.97 10.08
C SER A 129 -22.49 -17.57 11.00
N GLU A 130 -22.00 -18.49 11.83
CA GLU A 130 -20.83 -18.22 12.67
C GLU A 130 -19.55 -18.10 11.83
N VAL A 131 -19.43 -18.91 10.77
CA VAL A 131 -18.33 -18.80 9.81
C VAL A 131 -18.36 -17.46 9.06
N ALA A 132 -19.54 -17.01 8.64
CA ALA A 132 -19.72 -15.70 8.02
C ALA A 132 -19.34 -14.56 8.98
N ALA A 133 -19.85 -14.58 10.21
CA ALA A 133 -19.55 -13.57 11.23
C ALA A 133 -18.06 -13.50 11.55
N GLU A 134 -17.42 -14.65 11.77
CA GLU A 134 -15.98 -14.72 12.06
C GLU A 134 -15.14 -14.26 10.87
N SER A 135 -15.56 -14.59 9.64
CA SER A 135 -14.88 -14.12 8.42
C SER A 135 -14.91 -12.60 8.26
N LEU A 136 -15.93 -11.92 8.80
CA LEU A 136 -16.13 -10.48 8.73
C LEU A 136 -15.67 -9.74 10.00
N ALA A 137 -15.20 -10.45 11.03
CA ALA A 137 -14.92 -9.89 12.35
C ALA A 137 -13.86 -8.77 12.35
N ILE A 138 -12.92 -8.79 11.39
CA ILE A 138 -11.87 -7.77 11.27
C ILE A 138 -12.33 -6.48 10.57
N LEU A 139 -13.48 -6.51 9.89
CA LEU A 139 -13.93 -5.42 9.04
C LEU A 139 -14.23 -4.12 9.82
N PRO A 140 -14.94 -4.14 10.97
CA PRO A 140 -15.23 -2.92 11.73
C PRO A 140 -13.97 -2.14 12.13
N ASP A 141 -12.95 -2.83 12.64
CA ASP A 141 -11.69 -2.25 13.05
C ASP A 141 -10.91 -1.72 11.83
N ALA A 142 -10.91 -2.45 10.72
CA ALA A 142 -10.26 -2.02 9.50
C ALA A 142 -10.92 -0.77 8.88
N VAL A 143 -12.25 -0.67 8.92
CA VAL A 143 -13.00 0.53 8.50
C VAL A 143 -12.65 1.73 9.39
N ALA A 144 -12.55 1.54 10.70
CA ALA A 144 -12.13 2.58 11.62
C ALA A 144 -10.69 3.06 11.33
N HIS A 145 -9.79 2.11 11.06
CA HIS A 145 -8.40 2.42 10.71
C HIS A 145 -8.29 3.16 9.37
N ALA A 146 -9.02 2.74 8.34
CA ALA A 146 -9.06 3.38 7.03
C ALA A 146 -9.55 4.83 7.12
N ARG A 147 -10.61 5.09 7.92
CA ARG A 147 -11.10 6.45 8.18
C ARG A 147 -10.06 7.32 8.85
N LYS A 148 -9.37 6.79 9.86
CA LYS A 148 -8.30 7.52 10.53
C LYS A 148 -7.15 7.84 9.58
N ALA A 149 -6.71 6.86 8.78
CA ALA A 149 -5.66 7.05 7.79
C ALA A 149 -6.03 8.11 6.74
N ARG A 150 -7.28 8.10 6.27
CA ARG A 150 -7.81 9.12 5.35
C ARG A 150 -7.80 10.51 5.97
N ALA A 151 -8.26 10.64 7.21
CA ALA A 151 -8.26 11.91 7.94
C ALA A 151 -6.84 12.46 8.19
N GLU A 152 -5.84 11.59 8.38
CA GLU A 152 -4.43 11.98 8.50
C GLU A 152 -3.78 12.34 7.17
N ALA A 153 -4.24 11.73 6.06
CA ALA A 153 -3.79 12.03 4.70
C ALA A 153 -4.43 13.31 4.11
N ALA A 154 -5.56 13.75 4.67
CA ALA A 154 -6.20 14.99 4.27
C ALA A 154 -5.21 16.16 4.41
N PRO A 155 -5.03 17.00 3.36
CA PRO A 155 -4.17 18.16 3.45
C PRO A 155 -4.58 19.01 4.66
N PRO A 156 -3.62 19.55 5.43
CA PRO A 156 -3.96 20.47 6.51
C PRO A 156 -4.83 21.59 5.91
N PRO A 157 -5.88 22.02 6.62
CA PRO A 157 -6.72 23.11 6.13
C PRO A 157 -5.80 24.27 5.81
N LEU A 158 -5.85 24.73 4.56
CA LEU A 158 -5.11 25.90 4.14
C LEU A 158 -5.45 27.02 5.15
N PRO A 159 -4.44 27.75 5.66
CA PRO A 159 -4.73 28.90 6.49
C PRO A 159 -5.76 29.78 5.76
N PRO A 160 -6.70 30.41 6.50
CA PRO A 160 -7.66 31.30 5.89
C PRO A 160 -6.90 32.26 4.97
N ASP A 161 -7.43 32.40 3.75
CA ASP A 161 -6.83 33.15 2.65
C ASP A 161 -6.78 34.63 3.05
N ASP A 162 -5.82 34.98 3.91
CA ASP A 162 -5.46 36.35 4.26
C ASP A 162 -4.85 36.93 2.97
N GLU A 163 -5.70 37.54 2.16
CA GLU A 163 -5.41 38.30 0.93
C GLU A 163 -3.95 38.18 0.47
N GLN A 164 -3.62 37.06 -0.21
CA GLN A 164 -2.28 36.91 -0.77
C GLN A 164 -2.00 38.12 -1.69
N PRO A 165 -0.94 38.89 -1.42
CA PRO A 165 -0.47 39.90 -2.36
C PRO A 165 -0.18 39.19 -3.68
N LYS A 166 -0.79 39.64 -4.78
CA LYS A 166 -0.57 39.12 -6.14
C LYS A 166 0.89 38.72 -6.35
N GLU A 167 1.18 37.43 -6.29
CA GLU A 167 2.48 36.89 -6.69
C GLU A 167 2.55 36.94 -8.22
N ASP A 168 3.55 37.65 -8.71
CA ASP A 168 3.91 37.69 -10.12
C ASP A 168 4.23 36.27 -10.64
N PRO A 169 3.94 35.97 -11.92
CA PRO A 169 4.03 34.62 -12.47
C PRO A 169 5.44 34.05 -12.34
N VAL A 170 5.60 33.07 -11.44
CA VAL A 170 6.83 32.28 -11.30
C VAL A 170 7.10 31.56 -12.62
N GLY A 171 8.19 31.95 -13.29
CA GLY A 171 8.60 31.44 -14.58
C GLY A 171 8.71 29.92 -14.61
N ALA A 172 8.27 29.31 -15.71
CA ALA A 172 8.23 27.87 -15.92
C ALA A 172 9.56 27.19 -15.54
N VAL A 173 9.50 26.27 -14.58
CA VAL A 173 10.64 25.45 -14.14
C VAL A 173 11.10 24.59 -15.33
N HIS A 174 12.20 25.00 -15.97
CA HIS A 174 12.78 24.24 -17.08
C HIS A 174 13.49 22.99 -16.53
N VAL A 175 12.83 21.83 -16.67
CA VAL A 175 13.44 20.53 -16.35
C VAL A 175 14.56 20.27 -17.36
N ARG A 176 15.81 20.28 -16.89
CA ARG A 176 16.98 20.09 -17.75
C ARG A 176 17.09 18.62 -18.16
N SER A 177 17.27 18.37 -19.45
CA SER A 177 17.36 17.02 -20.01
C SER A 177 18.54 16.22 -19.44
N LEU A 178 18.34 14.90 -19.29
CA LEU A 178 19.37 13.97 -18.83
C LEU A 178 20.49 13.83 -19.85
N GLY A 179 21.68 13.43 -19.39
CA GLY A 179 22.79 13.09 -20.27
C GLY A 179 22.56 11.79 -21.04
N PRO A 180 23.33 11.51 -22.12
CA PRO A 180 23.22 10.27 -22.88
C PRO A 180 23.49 9.01 -22.01
N ALA A 181 24.32 9.13 -20.98
CA ALA A 181 24.54 8.06 -20.00
C ALA A 181 23.29 7.80 -19.14
N GLY A 182 22.55 8.84 -18.75
CA GLY A 182 21.27 8.70 -18.05
C GLY A 182 20.22 7.96 -18.89
N TYR A 183 20.10 8.29 -20.18
CA TYR A 183 19.20 7.54 -21.09
C TYR A 183 19.62 6.07 -21.26
N ALA A 184 20.92 5.79 -21.37
CA ALA A 184 21.42 4.41 -21.42
C ALA A 184 21.15 3.65 -20.11
N GLY A 185 21.25 4.33 -18.97
CA GLY A 185 20.88 3.78 -17.65
C GLY A 185 19.40 3.42 -17.55
N ILE A 186 18.51 4.30 -18.02
CA ILE A 186 17.06 4.04 -18.05
C ILE A 186 16.74 2.86 -18.99
N ALA A 187 17.31 2.84 -20.19
CA ALA A 187 17.07 1.77 -21.16
C ALA A 187 17.57 0.40 -20.66
N SER A 188 18.76 0.34 -20.08
CA SER A 188 19.32 -0.89 -19.50
C SER A 188 18.52 -1.38 -18.29
N SER A 189 18.02 -0.46 -17.45
CA SER A 189 17.17 -0.80 -16.31
C SER A 189 15.82 -1.37 -16.74
N ALA A 190 15.19 -0.79 -17.77
CA ALA A 190 13.93 -1.28 -18.33
C ALA A 190 14.10 -2.67 -18.97
N LEU A 191 15.20 -2.90 -19.71
CA LEU A 191 15.52 -4.22 -20.25
C LEU A 191 15.81 -5.25 -19.15
N GLY A 192 16.55 -4.87 -18.11
CA GLY A 192 16.82 -5.73 -16.96
C GLY A 192 15.54 -6.16 -16.23
N LEU A 193 14.59 -5.22 -16.04
CA LEU A 193 13.29 -5.51 -15.45
C LEU A 193 12.49 -6.50 -16.29
N GLY A 194 12.43 -6.29 -17.61
CA GLY A 194 11.75 -7.20 -18.53
C GLY A 194 12.34 -8.63 -18.50
N ALA A 195 13.67 -8.73 -18.49
CA ALA A 195 14.37 -10.01 -18.39
C ALA A 195 14.13 -10.72 -17.05
N ALA A 196 14.09 -9.96 -15.93
CA ALA A 196 13.78 -10.51 -14.62
C ALA A 196 12.35 -11.07 -14.56
N ILE A 197 11.36 -10.33 -15.07
CA ILE A 197 9.97 -10.79 -15.13
C ILE A 197 9.86 -12.06 -15.99
N ALA A 198 10.44 -12.06 -17.20
CA ALA A 198 10.45 -13.24 -18.05
C ALA A 198 11.12 -14.45 -17.38
N GLY A 199 12.25 -14.25 -16.70
CA GLY A 199 12.96 -15.28 -15.93
C GLY A 199 12.11 -15.86 -14.80
N THR A 200 11.42 -15.03 -14.02
CA THR A 200 10.51 -15.50 -12.95
C THR A 200 9.36 -16.33 -13.49
N VAL A 201 8.74 -15.94 -14.61
CA VAL A 201 7.67 -16.71 -15.25
C VAL A 201 8.15 -18.08 -15.72
N VAL A 202 9.33 -18.15 -16.34
CA VAL A 202 9.93 -19.43 -16.77
C VAL A 202 10.28 -20.31 -15.58
N LEU A 203 10.82 -19.73 -14.50
CA LEU A 203 11.15 -20.45 -13.27
C LEU A 203 9.89 -21.05 -12.62
N HIS A 204 8.78 -20.30 -12.62
CA HIS A 204 7.53 -20.70 -12.00
C HIS A 204 6.80 -21.81 -12.77
N ARG A 205 7.05 -21.96 -14.08
CA ARG A 205 6.53 -23.09 -14.86
C ARG A 205 7.07 -24.44 -14.39
N GLY A 206 8.24 -24.46 -13.75
CA GLY A 206 8.78 -25.66 -13.10
C GLY A 206 9.01 -26.81 -14.07
N LEU A 207 8.66 -28.03 -13.62
CA LEU A 207 8.78 -29.26 -14.39
C LEU A 207 7.46 -29.46 -15.15
N VAL A 208 7.48 -29.34 -16.47
CA VAL A 208 6.29 -29.60 -17.29
C VAL A 208 6.37 -31.04 -17.79
N VAL A 209 5.39 -31.83 -17.37
CA VAL A 209 5.24 -33.22 -17.78
C VAL A 209 4.23 -33.25 -18.91
N THR A 210 4.69 -33.37 -20.15
CA THR A 210 3.83 -33.54 -21.31
C THR A 210 3.61 -35.03 -21.54
N SER A 211 2.48 -35.56 -21.09
CA SER A 211 2.06 -36.92 -21.44
C SER A 211 1.19 -36.87 -22.68
N GLU A 212 1.75 -37.28 -23.82
CA GLU A 212 0.97 -37.50 -25.03
C GLU A 212 0.15 -38.79 -24.87
N PRO A 213 -1.18 -38.77 -25.08
CA PRO A 213 -2.01 -39.96 -24.84
C PRO A 213 -1.57 -41.14 -25.71
N GLY A 214 -0.94 -42.15 -25.09
CA GLY A 214 -0.48 -43.36 -25.76
C GLY A 214 1.04 -43.48 -25.97
N ALA A 215 1.83 -42.47 -25.59
CA ALA A 215 3.29 -42.57 -25.63
C ALA A 215 3.82 -43.38 -24.42
N PRO A 216 4.69 -44.39 -24.61
CA PRO A 216 5.27 -45.19 -23.53
C PRO A 216 6.35 -44.44 -22.72
N ILE A 217 6.74 -43.23 -23.13
CA ILE A 217 7.78 -42.44 -22.49
C ILE A 217 7.21 -41.05 -22.19
N VAL A 218 7.26 -40.67 -20.93
CA VAL A 218 6.88 -39.34 -20.47
C VAL A 218 8.07 -38.41 -20.68
N ASP A 219 7.97 -37.51 -21.65
CA ASP A 219 8.99 -36.48 -21.83
C ASP A 219 8.88 -35.44 -20.70
N THR A 220 10.02 -35.12 -20.10
CA THR A 220 10.10 -34.25 -18.94
C THR A 220 11.08 -33.13 -19.24
N ILE A 221 10.56 -31.93 -19.46
CA ILE A 221 11.37 -30.75 -19.71
C ILE A 221 11.48 -29.96 -18.41
N ASP A 222 12.69 -29.86 -17.87
CA ASP A 222 12.99 -29.02 -16.71
C ASP A 222 13.33 -27.59 -17.16
N TYR A 223 12.45 -26.63 -16.85
CA TYR A 223 12.65 -25.21 -17.19
C TYR A 223 13.41 -24.43 -16.10
N ARG A 224 13.81 -25.06 -15.00
CA ARG A 224 14.53 -24.39 -13.91
C ARG A 224 15.90 -23.85 -14.34
N PRO A 225 16.77 -24.61 -15.02
CA PRO A 225 18.09 -24.10 -15.43
C PRO A 225 18.03 -22.84 -16.30
N PRO A 226 17.22 -22.77 -17.38
CA PRO A 226 17.12 -21.55 -18.18
C PRO A 226 16.44 -20.40 -17.41
N GLY A 227 15.48 -20.70 -16.52
CA GLY A 227 14.84 -19.70 -15.66
C GLY A 227 15.82 -18.99 -14.72
N VAL A 228 16.68 -19.76 -14.04
CA VAL A 228 17.73 -19.20 -13.15
C VAL A 228 18.74 -18.36 -13.94
N ALA A 229 19.14 -18.83 -15.13
CA ALA A 229 20.08 -18.09 -15.99
C ALA A 229 19.51 -16.73 -16.45
N MET A 230 18.24 -16.70 -16.89
CA MET A 230 17.58 -15.44 -17.27
C MET A 230 17.42 -14.48 -16.09
N LEU A 231 17.03 -14.99 -14.93
CA LEU A 231 16.85 -14.17 -13.73
C LEU A 231 18.19 -13.56 -13.27
N GLY A 232 19.26 -14.35 -13.27
CA GLY A 232 20.60 -13.87 -12.97
C GLY A 232 21.10 -12.82 -13.96
N ALA A 233 20.87 -13.01 -15.26
CA ALA A 233 21.22 -12.04 -16.29
C ALA A 233 20.43 -10.72 -16.14
N GLY A 234 19.13 -10.80 -15.83
CA GLY A 234 18.28 -9.62 -15.60
C GLY A 234 18.74 -8.79 -14.39
N LEU A 235 19.02 -9.44 -13.26
CA LEU A 235 19.57 -8.77 -12.07
C LEU A 235 20.93 -8.13 -12.35
N GLY A 236 21.81 -8.81 -13.09
CA GLY A 236 23.10 -8.26 -13.50
C GLY A 236 22.97 -6.97 -14.30
N LEU A 237 22.05 -6.94 -15.28
CA LEU A 237 21.78 -5.74 -16.07
C LEU A 237 21.22 -4.58 -15.24
N MET A 238 20.35 -4.85 -14.27
CA MET A 238 19.85 -3.82 -13.35
C MET A 238 20.98 -3.17 -12.53
N VAL A 239 21.91 -3.96 -12.01
CA VAL A 239 23.05 -3.43 -11.24
C VAL A 239 23.90 -2.52 -12.12
N VAL A 240 24.21 -2.95 -13.34
CA VAL A 240 24.97 -2.13 -14.31
C VAL A 240 24.24 -0.84 -14.65
N GLY A 241 22.92 -0.90 -14.91
CA GLY A 241 22.08 0.27 -15.20
C GLY A 241 22.06 1.29 -14.06
N ASN A 242 21.90 0.83 -12.81
CA ASN A 242 21.93 1.69 -11.62
C ASN A 242 23.29 2.37 -11.42
N VAL A 243 24.40 1.66 -11.67
CA VAL A 243 25.75 2.24 -11.56
C VAL A 243 25.96 3.34 -12.60
N LEU A 244 25.53 3.11 -13.85
CA LEU A 244 25.60 4.13 -14.91
C LEU A 244 24.77 5.37 -14.57
N LEU A 245 23.56 5.18 -14.03
CA LEU A 245 22.68 6.26 -13.60
C LEU A 245 23.30 7.06 -12.45
N ALA A 246 23.85 6.38 -11.44
CA ALA A 246 24.49 7.02 -10.29
C ALA A 246 25.74 7.82 -10.72
N LEU A 247 26.51 7.31 -11.68
CA LEU A 247 27.64 8.03 -12.26
C LEU A 247 27.20 9.31 -13.00
N ASP A 248 26.14 9.24 -13.80
CA ASP A 248 25.61 10.43 -14.51
C ASP A 248 25.12 11.50 -13.52
N LEU A 249 24.37 11.09 -12.49
CA LEU A 249 23.91 11.98 -11.42
C LEU A 249 25.08 12.60 -10.65
N SER A 250 26.13 11.83 -10.37
CA SER A 250 27.32 12.30 -9.66
C SER A 250 28.12 13.32 -10.49
N VAL A 251 28.27 13.08 -11.78
CA VAL A 251 28.95 14.02 -12.71
C VAL A 251 28.12 15.30 -12.84
N LEU A 252 26.80 15.20 -12.97
CA LEU A 252 25.90 16.35 -12.99
C LEU A 252 25.98 17.15 -11.68
N HIS A 253 26.02 16.48 -10.53
CA HIS A 253 26.14 17.14 -9.23
C HIS A 253 27.46 17.89 -9.10
N LYS A 254 28.59 17.28 -9.49
CA LYS A 254 29.90 17.95 -9.50
C LYS A 254 29.92 19.18 -10.43
N ARG A 255 29.32 19.08 -11.62
CA ARG A 255 29.18 20.21 -12.55
C ARG A 255 28.32 21.33 -11.96
N ARG A 256 27.23 21.01 -11.26
CA ARG A 256 26.41 22.01 -10.55
C ARG A 256 27.22 22.73 -9.49
N ALA A 257 27.90 21.99 -8.60
CA ALA A 257 28.73 22.59 -7.55
C ALA A 257 29.81 23.52 -8.12
N ALA A 258 30.46 23.13 -9.22
CA ALA A 258 31.48 23.95 -9.89
C ALA A 258 30.91 25.19 -10.59
N THR A 259 29.68 25.13 -11.10
CA THR A 259 29.04 26.26 -11.78
C THR A 259 28.53 27.28 -10.76
N THR A 260 27.92 26.83 -9.66
CA THR A 260 27.50 27.71 -8.56
C THR A 260 28.69 28.42 -7.93
N ALA A 261 29.83 27.74 -7.78
CA ALA A 261 31.07 28.35 -7.28
C ALA A 261 31.65 29.44 -8.21
N LYS A 262 31.39 29.38 -9.52
CA LYS A 262 31.81 30.42 -10.48
C LYS A 262 30.90 31.64 -10.50
N VAL A 263 29.61 31.48 -10.19
CA VAL A 263 28.64 32.61 -10.18
C VAL A 263 28.75 33.45 -8.91
N THR A 264 29.26 32.88 -7.81
CA THR A 264 29.52 33.63 -6.56
C THR A 264 30.86 34.38 -6.55
N GLY A 265 31.63 34.40 -7.65
CA GLY A 265 33.06 34.72 -7.64
C GLY A 265 33.55 35.80 -8.61
N PHE A 266 32.71 36.70 -9.10
CA PHE A 266 33.17 37.97 -9.71
C PHE A 266 32.71 39.16 -8.87
N GLY A 267 33.09 39.17 -7.59
CA GLY A 267 33.21 40.42 -6.86
C GLY A 267 34.48 41.12 -7.32
N LEU A 268 34.36 42.14 -8.18
CA LEU A 268 35.43 43.10 -8.44
C LEU A 268 35.68 43.88 -7.14
N THR A 269 36.44 43.31 -6.21
CA THR A 269 36.94 44.05 -5.06
C THR A 269 38.08 44.92 -5.57
N THR A 270 37.78 46.16 -5.94
CA THR A 270 38.80 47.17 -6.15
C THR A 270 39.46 47.44 -4.80
N GLN A 271 40.79 47.44 -4.76
CA GLN A 271 41.56 47.58 -3.52
C GLN A 271 41.44 48.98 -2.89
N ASN A 272 40.72 49.90 -3.54
CA ASN A 272 40.56 51.29 -3.15
C ASN A 272 39.11 51.74 -3.31
N GLY A 273 38.32 51.65 -2.23
CA GLY A 273 37.09 52.42 -2.01
C GLY A 273 35.88 52.09 -2.89
N ALA A 274 34.78 51.70 -2.26
CA ALA A 274 33.45 51.46 -2.85
C ALA A 274 33.35 50.26 -3.80
N GLY A 275 33.19 49.06 -3.22
CA GLY A 275 32.77 47.87 -3.96
C GLY A 275 31.27 47.91 -4.23
N LEU A 276 30.88 47.96 -5.51
CA LEU A 276 29.50 47.88 -5.97
C LEU A 276 29.11 46.40 -6.10
N THR A 277 28.28 45.89 -5.18
CA THR A 277 27.74 44.52 -5.27
C THR A 277 26.44 44.53 -6.06
N ILE A 278 26.47 44.08 -7.32
CA ILE A 278 25.24 43.82 -8.08
C ILE A 278 24.71 42.45 -7.63
N ARG A 279 23.72 42.46 -6.74
CA ARG A 279 22.90 41.26 -6.48
C ARG A 279 21.79 41.21 -7.52
N GLY A 280 22.00 40.45 -8.60
CA GLY A 280 20.91 40.01 -9.46
C GLY A 280 20.43 38.64 -8.97
N GLN A 281 19.15 38.53 -8.60
CA GLN A 281 18.45 37.25 -8.62
C GLN A 281 17.89 37.10 -10.04
N PHE A 282 18.40 36.11 -10.78
CA PHE A 282 17.85 35.67 -12.06
C PHE A 282 17.02 34.41 -11.83
#